data_AF-A0A0P9T3T7-F1
#
_entry.id   AF-A0A0P9T3T7-F1
#
_cell.length_a   1.000
_cell.length_b   1.000
_cell.length_c   1.000
_cell.angle_alpha   90.00
_cell.angle_beta   90.00
_cell.angle_gamma   90.00
#
_symmetry.space_group_name_H-M   'P 1'
#
loop_
_entity.id
_entity.type
_entity.pdbx_description
1 polymer ?
#
loop_
_entity_poly.entity_id
_entity_poly.type
_entity_poly.pdbx_seq_one_letter_code
_entity_poly.pdbx_strand_id
1 'polypeptide(L)'
;MLTAGYGSTQTAREYSDLVAGYGSTSTAGSNSSLIAGYGSTQTASFKSILTAGYGSTQTAQERSDLVTGYGSTSTAGYASSLIAGYGSTQTAGYESTLTAGYGSTQTAQDSSSLTTGYGSTSTAGYASSLIAGYGSTQTAGYESTLTAGYGSTQTAQERSDLVTGYGSTSTAGYASSLIAGYGSTQTAGYESTLTAGYGSTQTAQEKSSLTTGYGSTSTAGHESSLIAGYGSTQTAGYKSTLTAGYGSTQTAEHGSSLTAGYGSTATARQDSSLIAGYGSSLTSGIRSFLTAGYGSTLIAGLRSVLIAGYGSSLTSGIRSTLTAGYGSNQIASYGSSLIAGHESIQVAGHKSMLIAGKGSSQTAGFRSTLIAGAGSVQLAGDRSRLIAGADSNQTAGDRSKLLAGNNSYLTAGDRSKLTGGHDCTLMAGDQSRLTAGKNSVLTAGARSKLIGSEGSTLSAGEDSTLVFRLWDGKRYRQLVARTGENGVEADIPYYVNDDDDIVNKTDEDDT
;
A
#
# COMPACT_ATOMS: atom_id res chain seq x y z
N MET A 1 -37.75 62.21 23.39
CA MET A 1 -36.30 62.44 23.51
C MET A 1 -35.98 62.98 24.91
N LEU A 2 -35.30 62.19 25.74
CA LEU A 2 -34.72 62.63 27.03
C LEU A 2 -33.20 62.75 26.87
N THR A 3 -32.64 63.91 27.18
CA THR A 3 -31.18 64.13 27.15
C THR A 3 -30.67 64.32 28.59
N ALA A 4 -29.64 63.59 29.01
CA ALA A 4 -28.99 63.80 30.30
C ALA A 4 -27.48 64.00 30.18
N GLY A 5 -26.92 64.68 31.18
CA GLY A 5 -25.50 64.98 31.29
C GLY A 5 -24.67 63.78 31.72
N TYR A 6 -23.38 64.02 31.94
CA TYR A 6 -22.40 63.01 32.32
C TYR A 6 -22.76 62.26 33.62
N GLY A 7 -22.52 60.94 33.65
CA GLY A 7 -22.73 60.11 34.84
C GLY A 7 -24.20 59.96 35.29
N SER A 8 -25.15 60.21 34.40
CA SER A 8 -26.57 60.23 34.76
C SER A 8 -27.19 58.82 34.75
N THR A 9 -28.20 58.60 35.59
CA THR A 9 -29.07 57.42 35.50
C THR A 9 -30.43 57.84 34.96
N GLN A 10 -30.90 57.18 33.91
CA GLN A 10 -32.19 57.48 33.28
C GLN A 10 -33.03 56.20 33.15
N THR A 11 -34.31 56.31 33.47
CA THR A 11 -35.29 55.23 33.25
C THR A 11 -36.45 55.79 32.46
N ALA A 12 -36.79 55.15 31.35
CA ALA A 12 -37.95 55.50 30.54
C ALA A 12 -38.86 54.28 30.33
N ARG A 13 -40.08 54.55 29.89
CA ARG A 13 -41.06 53.50 29.56
C ARG A 13 -40.87 53.04 28.11
N GLU A 14 -41.87 52.36 27.55
CA GLU A 14 -41.87 51.95 26.15
C GLU A 14 -41.85 53.16 25.19
N TYR A 15 -41.44 52.94 23.95
CA TYR A 15 -41.42 53.96 22.87
C TYR A 15 -40.63 55.22 23.24
N SER A 16 -39.46 55.03 23.86
CA SER A 16 -38.65 56.13 24.37
C SER A 16 -37.33 56.30 23.62
N ASP A 17 -36.97 57.54 23.31
CA ASP A 17 -35.66 57.91 22.80
C ASP A 17 -34.84 58.58 23.91
N LEU A 18 -33.71 57.98 24.30
CA LEU A 18 -32.79 58.50 25.31
C LEU A 18 -31.44 58.79 24.69
N VAL A 19 -30.89 59.96 25.03
CA VAL A 19 -29.51 60.34 24.72
C VAL A 19 -28.80 60.65 26.04
N ALA A 20 -27.76 59.88 26.34
CA ALA A 20 -27.01 59.99 27.59
C ALA A 20 -25.53 60.32 27.34
N GLY A 21 -24.94 61.12 28.23
CA GLY A 21 -23.51 61.45 28.20
C GLY A 21 -22.60 60.28 28.61
N TYR A 22 -21.30 60.53 28.69
CA TYR A 22 -20.31 59.55 29.16
C TYR A 22 -20.63 58.96 30.55
N GLY A 23 -20.34 57.67 30.75
CA GLY A 23 -20.47 56.98 32.03
C GLY A 23 -21.90 56.84 32.54
N SER A 24 -22.89 56.98 31.65
CA SER A 24 -24.30 57.01 32.06
C SER A 24 -24.92 55.62 32.08
N THR A 25 -25.97 55.46 32.89
CA THR A 25 -26.82 54.27 32.91
C THR A 25 -28.20 54.62 32.37
N SER A 26 -28.69 53.88 31.39
CA SER A 26 -29.99 54.14 30.77
C SER A 26 -30.79 52.85 30.64
N THR A 27 -32.04 52.86 31.13
CA THR A 27 -32.98 51.74 31.04
C THR A 27 -34.24 52.19 30.32
N ALA A 28 -34.69 51.45 29.30
CA ALA A 28 -35.95 51.73 28.61
C ALA A 28 -36.79 50.48 28.39
N GLY A 29 -38.09 50.67 28.19
CA GLY A 29 -39.02 49.59 27.82
C GLY A 29 -38.89 49.20 26.34
N SER A 30 -39.88 48.48 25.85
CA SER A 30 -39.97 48.00 24.46
C SER A 30 -40.00 49.14 23.43
N ASN A 31 -39.56 48.87 22.21
CA ASN A 31 -39.60 49.80 21.07
C ASN A 31 -38.84 51.11 21.34
N SER A 32 -37.71 51.05 22.04
CA SER A 32 -36.96 52.23 22.48
C SER A 32 -35.62 52.37 21.77
N SER A 33 -35.13 53.60 21.67
CA SER A 33 -33.80 53.93 21.15
C SER A 33 -32.94 54.56 22.25
N LEU A 34 -31.78 53.96 22.54
CA LEU A 34 -30.84 54.49 23.52
C LEU A 34 -29.52 54.80 22.84
N ILE A 35 -29.05 56.04 22.96
CA ILE A 35 -27.74 56.48 22.48
C ILE A 35 -26.93 56.95 23.68
N ALA A 36 -25.74 56.40 23.89
CA ALA A 36 -24.88 56.78 24.99
C ALA A 36 -23.41 56.91 24.57
N GLY A 37 -22.67 57.73 25.31
CA GLY A 37 -21.22 57.88 25.14
C GLY A 37 -20.43 56.68 25.68
N TYR A 38 -19.11 56.86 25.79
CA TYR A 38 -18.16 55.94 26.39
C TYR A 38 -18.49 55.49 27.82
N GLY A 39 -18.14 54.25 28.13
CA GLY A 39 -18.26 53.68 29.48
C GLY A 39 -19.69 53.58 29.99
N SER A 40 -20.67 53.54 29.10
CA SER A 40 -22.08 53.61 29.48
C SER A 40 -22.69 52.22 29.63
N THR A 41 -23.75 52.12 30.43
CA THR A 41 -24.56 50.91 30.58
C THR A 41 -25.97 51.16 30.06
N GLN A 42 -26.41 50.40 29.06
CA GLN A 42 -27.75 50.53 28.50
C GLN A 42 -28.51 49.22 28.66
N THR A 43 -29.77 49.29 29.05
CA THR A 43 -30.67 48.14 29.13
C THR A 43 -31.99 48.45 28.44
N ALA A 44 -32.43 47.57 27.53
CA ALA A 44 -33.76 47.67 26.93
C ALA A 44 -34.46 46.32 26.86
N SER A 45 -35.78 46.34 26.67
CA SER A 45 -36.59 45.12 26.48
C SER A 45 -36.69 44.73 24.99
N PHE A 46 -37.90 44.63 24.46
CA PHE A 46 -38.18 44.07 23.14
C PHE A 46 -38.06 45.11 22.02
N LYS A 47 -37.49 44.71 20.88
CA LYS A 47 -37.45 45.51 19.63
C LYS A 47 -36.85 46.90 19.82
N SER A 48 -35.70 46.95 20.46
CA SER A 48 -35.02 48.20 20.80
C SER A 48 -33.70 48.35 20.06
N ILE A 49 -33.25 49.60 19.93
CA ILE A 49 -31.96 49.94 19.31
C ILE A 49 -31.08 50.58 20.38
N LEU A 50 -29.90 50.01 20.61
CA LEU A 50 -28.94 50.53 21.57
C LEU A 50 -27.65 50.87 20.83
N THR A 51 -27.19 52.12 20.94
CA THR A 51 -25.90 52.57 20.40
C THR A 51 -25.05 53.14 21.52
N ALA A 52 -23.84 52.60 21.70
CA ALA A 52 -22.91 53.06 22.73
C ALA A 52 -21.46 53.11 22.23
N GLY A 53 -20.66 53.97 22.86
CA GLY A 53 -19.24 54.13 22.52
C GLY A 53 -18.33 53.04 23.12
N TYR A 54 -17.01 53.31 23.16
CA TYR A 54 -15.98 52.45 23.78
C TYR A 54 -16.31 52.01 25.20
N GLY A 55 -15.93 50.77 25.55
CA GLY A 55 -15.98 50.23 26.91
C GLY A 55 -17.39 50.18 27.50
N SER A 56 -18.41 50.08 26.65
CA SER A 56 -19.81 50.15 27.08
C SER A 56 -20.38 48.75 27.30
N THR A 57 -21.43 48.68 28.12
CA THR A 57 -22.20 47.45 28.35
C THR A 57 -23.64 47.65 27.87
N GLN A 58 -24.10 46.81 26.95
CA GLN A 58 -25.47 46.83 26.45
C GLN A 58 -26.15 45.50 26.73
N THR A 59 -27.38 45.57 27.23
CA THR A 59 -28.24 44.41 27.41
C THR A 59 -29.59 44.68 26.76
N ALA A 60 -30.02 43.81 25.85
CA ALA A 60 -31.39 43.82 25.36
C ALA A 60 -32.02 42.43 25.46
N GLN A 61 -33.34 42.40 25.35
CA GLN A 61 -34.08 41.14 25.23
C GLN A 61 -34.18 40.77 23.75
N GLU A 62 -35.38 40.51 23.25
CA GLU A 62 -35.56 39.93 21.92
C GLU A 62 -35.65 41.00 20.82
N ARG A 63 -35.30 40.59 19.59
CA ARG A 63 -35.47 41.34 18.35
C ARG A 63 -34.81 42.72 18.36
N SER A 64 -33.66 42.85 19.02
CA SER A 64 -33.02 44.13 19.27
C SER A 64 -31.68 44.27 18.53
N ASP A 65 -31.33 45.51 18.22
CA ASP A 65 -30.10 45.88 17.51
C ASP A 65 -29.14 46.62 18.45
N LEU A 66 -27.98 46.04 18.70
CA LEU A 66 -26.95 46.57 19.60
C LEU A 66 -25.71 46.95 18.81
N VAL A 67 -25.31 48.21 18.86
CA VAL A 67 -24.10 48.73 18.24
C VAL A 67 -23.19 49.30 19.32
N THR A 68 -22.00 48.71 19.46
CA THR A 68 -21.01 49.16 20.45
C THR A 68 -19.63 49.44 19.87
N GLY A 69 -18.89 50.32 20.54
CA GLY A 69 -17.48 50.59 20.25
C GLY A 69 -16.54 49.49 20.74
N TYR A 70 -15.24 49.79 20.78
CA TYR A 70 -14.21 48.81 21.15
C TYR A 70 -14.23 48.46 22.63
N GLY A 71 -13.79 47.25 22.96
CA GLY A 71 -13.72 46.75 24.34
C GLY A 71 -15.07 46.69 25.04
N SER A 72 -16.16 46.55 24.27
CA SER A 72 -17.52 46.61 24.80
C SER A 72 -18.08 45.21 25.04
N THR A 73 -19.11 45.13 25.88
CA THR A 73 -19.87 43.91 26.14
C THR A 73 -21.32 44.09 25.71
N SER A 74 -21.84 43.19 24.88
CA SER A 74 -23.24 43.23 24.42
C SER A 74 -23.91 41.89 24.68
N THR A 75 -25.09 41.91 25.29
CA THR A 75 -25.92 40.71 25.49
C THR A 75 -27.31 40.95 24.89
N ALA A 76 -27.78 40.05 24.04
CA ALA A 76 -29.14 40.09 23.52
C ALA A 76 -29.82 38.72 23.57
N GLY A 77 -31.15 38.72 23.51
CA GLY A 77 -31.97 37.52 23.46
C GLY A 77 -32.19 37.01 22.03
N TYR A 78 -33.36 36.41 21.81
CA TYR A 78 -33.79 35.84 20.54
C TYR A 78 -33.77 36.85 19.38
N ALA A 79 -33.41 36.38 18.18
CA ALA A 79 -33.54 37.10 16.90
C ALA A 79 -32.93 38.51 16.90
N SER A 80 -31.75 38.65 17.50
CA SER A 80 -31.10 39.96 17.72
C SER A 80 -29.86 40.14 16.86
N SER A 81 -29.49 41.40 16.62
CA SER A 81 -28.29 41.80 15.87
C SER A 81 -27.31 42.54 16.78
N LEU A 82 -26.06 42.08 16.86
CA LEU A 82 -25.01 42.72 17.66
C LEU A 82 -23.83 43.09 16.76
N ILE A 83 -23.43 44.36 16.76
CA ILE A 83 -22.25 44.87 16.04
C ILE A 83 -21.30 45.51 17.05
N ALA A 84 -20.04 45.09 17.05
CA ALA A 84 -19.04 45.62 17.98
C ALA A 84 -17.66 45.83 17.33
N GLY A 85 -16.87 46.75 17.90
CA GLY A 85 -15.48 46.99 17.52
C GLY A 85 -14.50 45.92 18.03
N TYR A 86 -13.19 46.19 17.95
CA TYR A 86 -12.13 45.26 18.43
C TYR A 86 -12.23 44.95 19.93
N GLY A 87 -11.78 43.77 20.31
CA GLY A 87 -11.66 43.35 21.71
C GLY A 87 -13.00 43.24 22.44
N SER A 88 -14.10 43.14 21.70
CA SER A 88 -15.45 43.15 22.27
C SER A 88 -15.95 41.73 22.55
N THR A 89 -16.87 41.62 23.52
CA THR A 89 -17.57 40.38 23.88
C THR A 89 -19.05 40.49 23.55
N GLN A 90 -19.58 39.56 22.76
CA GLN A 90 -20.98 39.54 22.38
C GLN A 90 -21.60 38.19 22.72
N THR A 91 -22.77 38.21 23.37
CA THR A 91 -23.57 37.02 23.68
C THR A 91 -24.97 37.21 23.13
N ALA A 92 -25.48 36.25 22.35
CA ALA A 92 -26.85 36.30 21.82
C ALA A 92 -27.60 34.97 22.00
N GLY A 93 -28.94 35.05 21.96
CA GLY A 93 -29.81 33.89 21.95
C GLY A 93 -29.96 33.25 20.56
N TYR A 94 -31.00 32.44 20.42
CA TYR A 94 -31.40 31.76 19.18
C TYR A 94 -31.62 32.73 18.00
N GLU A 95 -31.35 32.31 16.77
CA GLU A 95 -31.61 33.06 15.52
C GLU A 95 -30.92 34.44 15.45
N SER A 96 -29.74 34.58 16.02
CA SER A 96 -29.06 35.88 16.14
C SER A 96 -27.92 36.07 15.15
N THR A 97 -27.60 37.34 14.87
CA THR A 97 -26.45 37.74 14.04
C THR A 97 -25.46 38.56 14.87
N LEU A 98 -24.20 38.13 14.91
CA LEU A 98 -23.15 38.83 15.66
C LEU A 98 -22.01 39.18 14.70
N THR A 99 -21.61 40.45 14.67
CA THR A 99 -20.44 40.94 13.92
C THR A 99 -19.49 41.66 14.87
N ALA A 100 -18.23 41.25 14.89
CA ALA A 100 -17.20 41.88 15.70
C ALA A 100 -15.86 41.96 14.97
N GLY A 101 -15.01 42.89 15.39
CA GLY A 101 -13.68 43.06 14.82
C GLY A 101 -12.64 42.06 15.35
N TYR A 102 -11.36 42.42 15.29
CA TYR A 102 -10.21 41.68 15.82
C TYR A 102 -10.27 41.39 17.33
N GLY A 103 -9.75 40.22 17.71
CA GLY A 103 -9.56 39.82 19.10
C GLY A 103 -10.86 39.74 19.89
N SER A 104 -11.98 39.49 19.21
CA SER A 104 -13.31 39.50 19.81
C SER A 104 -13.74 38.10 20.23
N THR A 105 -14.69 38.06 21.18
CA THR A 105 -15.33 36.82 21.63
C THR A 105 -16.83 36.90 21.34
N GLN A 106 -17.35 35.92 20.62
CA GLN A 106 -18.77 35.81 20.30
C GLN A 106 -19.32 34.47 20.76
N THR A 107 -20.48 34.49 21.43
CA THR A 107 -21.23 33.31 21.82
C THR A 107 -22.68 33.46 21.35
N ALA A 108 -23.21 32.50 20.61
CA ALA A 108 -24.63 32.45 20.29
C ALA A 108 -25.20 31.04 20.51
N GLN A 109 -26.52 30.97 20.59
CA GLN A 109 -27.25 29.69 20.61
C GLN A 109 -27.53 29.24 19.16
N ASP A 110 -28.52 28.37 18.98
CA ASP A 110 -28.77 27.70 17.71
C ASP A 110 -29.20 28.66 16.59
N SER A 111 -29.03 28.21 15.35
CA SER A 111 -29.43 28.90 14.12
C SER A 111 -28.87 30.33 14.00
N SER A 112 -27.63 30.54 14.48
CA SER A 112 -27.02 31.87 14.56
C SER A 112 -25.87 32.04 13.58
N SER A 113 -25.60 33.29 13.21
CA SER A 113 -24.51 33.69 12.30
C SER A 113 -23.51 34.59 13.02
N LEU A 114 -22.25 34.16 13.08
CA LEU A 114 -21.16 34.86 13.75
C LEU A 114 -20.09 35.23 12.73
N THR A 115 -19.75 36.51 12.65
CA THR A 115 -18.64 37.02 11.84
C THR A 115 -17.64 37.76 12.71
N THR A 116 -16.39 37.31 12.72
CA THR A 116 -15.31 37.92 13.51
C THR A 116 -14.04 38.19 12.71
N GLY A 117 -13.22 39.12 13.20
CA GLY A 117 -11.90 39.40 12.64
C GLY A 117 -10.82 38.39 13.07
N TYR A 118 -9.57 38.67 12.73
CA TYR A 118 -8.36 37.97 13.21
C TYR A 118 -8.30 37.75 14.72
N GLY A 119 -7.75 36.60 15.12
CA GLY A 119 -7.45 36.26 16.51
C GLY A 119 -8.68 36.17 17.41
N SER A 120 -9.84 35.89 16.83
CA SER A 120 -11.12 35.92 17.53
C SER A 120 -11.55 34.51 17.96
N THR A 121 -12.46 34.47 18.94
CA THR A 121 -13.10 33.24 19.42
C THR A 121 -14.61 33.30 19.15
N SER A 122 -15.15 32.30 18.48
CA SER A 122 -16.59 32.20 18.20
C SER A 122 -17.13 30.84 18.66
N THR A 123 -18.22 30.84 19.41
CA THR A 123 -18.94 29.63 19.84
C THR A 123 -20.41 29.73 19.44
N ALA A 124 -20.95 28.71 18.76
CA ALA A 124 -22.37 28.65 18.43
C ALA A 124 -22.97 27.26 18.64
N GLY A 125 -24.30 27.21 18.71
CA GLY A 125 -25.06 25.97 18.89
C GLY A 125 -25.32 25.21 17.58
N TYR A 126 -26.47 24.53 17.52
CA TYR A 126 -26.97 23.78 16.37
C TYR A 126 -27.18 24.68 15.14
N ALA A 127 -27.02 24.13 13.93
CA ALA A 127 -27.33 24.78 12.64
C ALA A 127 -26.76 26.20 12.48
N SER A 128 -25.53 26.42 12.94
CA SER A 128 -24.94 27.76 13.00
C SER A 128 -23.85 27.95 11.95
N SER A 129 -23.62 29.21 11.58
CA SER A 129 -22.59 29.62 10.62
C SER A 129 -21.57 30.54 11.29
N LEU A 130 -20.30 30.16 11.26
CA LEU A 130 -19.21 30.95 11.84
C LEU A 130 -18.19 31.31 10.74
N ILE A 131 -17.90 32.60 10.60
CA ILE A 131 -16.87 33.13 9.70
C ILE A 131 -15.84 33.90 10.54
N ALA A 132 -14.56 33.56 10.40
CA ALA A 132 -13.49 34.22 11.13
C ALA A 132 -12.25 34.46 10.27
N GLY A 133 -11.42 35.43 10.67
CA GLY A 133 -10.13 35.69 10.05
C GLY A 133 -9.04 34.66 10.45
N TYR A 134 -7.79 34.94 10.07
CA TYR A 134 -6.57 34.28 10.53
C TYR A 134 -6.47 34.11 12.06
N GLY A 135 -5.87 32.98 12.47
CA GLY A 135 -5.52 32.70 13.87
C GLY A 135 -6.73 32.61 14.80
N SER A 136 -7.91 32.30 14.26
CA SER A 136 -9.15 32.31 15.03
C SER A 136 -9.50 30.91 15.56
N THR A 137 -10.31 30.88 16.61
CA THR A 137 -10.86 29.65 17.19
C THR A 137 -12.37 29.64 17.03
N GLN A 138 -12.90 28.62 16.39
CA GLN A 138 -14.34 28.45 16.19
C GLN A 138 -14.81 27.11 16.76
N THR A 139 -15.88 27.13 17.55
CA THR A 139 -16.57 25.94 18.06
C THR A 139 -18.03 25.98 17.68
N ALA A 140 -18.56 24.93 17.07
CA ALA A 140 -19.99 24.84 16.76
C ALA A 140 -20.60 23.49 17.15
N GLY A 141 -21.93 23.47 17.26
CA GLY A 141 -22.72 22.26 17.47
C GLY A 141 -22.88 21.43 16.20
N TYR A 142 -23.95 20.65 16.19
CA TYR A 142 -24.37 19.80 15.06
C TYR A 142 -24.84 20.63 13.85
N GLU A 143 -24.69 20.10 12.64
CA GLU A 143 -25.17 20.69 11.37
C GLU A 143 -24.66 22.12 11.12
N SER A 144 -23.41 22.38 11.47
CA SER A 144 -22.85 23.74 11.43
C SER A 144 -21.82 23.91 10.32
N THR A 145 -21.65 25.16 9.89
CA THR A 145 -20.64 25.55 8.89
C THR A 145 -19.63 26.51 9.52
N LEU A 146 -18.34 26.17 9.42
CA LEU A 146 -17.26 26.99 9.97
C LEU A 146 -16.28 27.34 8.85
N THR A 147 -16.00 28.63 8.67
CA THR A 147 -14.97 29.13 7.74
C THR A 147 -13.96 29.99 8.49
N ALA A 148 -12.67 29.68 8.36
CA ALA A 148 -11.60 30.45 8.97
C ALA A 148 -10.36 30.57 8.07
N GLY A 149 -9.55 31.61 8.33
CA GLY A 149 -8.29 31.82 7.62
C GLY A 149 -7.17 30.86 8.05
N TYR A 150 -5.94 31.13 7.58
CA TYR A 150 -4.68 30.53 8.03
C TYR A 150 -4.51 30.42 9.54
N GLY A 151 -3.87 29.32 9.98
CA GLY A 151 -3.47 29.09 11.37
C GLY A 151 -4.64 29.03 12.34
N SER A 152 -5.83 28.68 11.85
CA SER A 152 -7.05 28.68 12.67
C SER A 152 -7.33 27.31 13.25
N THR A 153 -8.14 27.28 14.31
CA THR A 153 -8.62 26.06 14.94
C THR A 153 -10.14 26.01 14.84
N GLN A 154 -10.67 24.92 14.29
CA GLN A 154 -12.11 24.69 14.18
C GLN A 154 -12.49 23.37 14.85
N THR A 155 -13.54 23.39 15.66
CA THR A 155 -14.16 22.20 16.23
C THR A 155 -15.65 22.23 15.96
N ALA A 156 -16.21 21.17 15.39
CA ALA A 156 -17.65 21.00 15.27
C ALA A 156 -18.08 19.60 15.66
N GLN A 157 -19.38 19.43 15.89
CA GLN A 157 -19.96 18.11 16.14
C GLN A 157 -20.26 17.41 14.80
N GLU A 158 -21.32 16.60 14.78
CA GLU A 158 -21.67 15.78 13.62
C GLU A 158 -22.27 16.62 12.48
N ARG A 159 -22.20 16.07 11.26
CA ARG A 159 -22.80 16.62 10.04
C ARG A 159 -22.40 18.06 9.76
N SER A 160 -21.14 18.39 10.02
CA SER A 160 -20.64 19.76 9.94
C SER A 160 -19.57 19.92 8.88
N ASP A 161 -19.52 21.12 8.31
CA ASP A 161 -18.60 21.51 7.24
C ASP A 161 -17.58 22.53 7.75
N LEU A 162 -16.30 22.18 7.64
CA LEU A 162 -15.18 22.99 8.13
C LEU A 162 -14.26 23.35 6.96
N VAL A 163 -14.08 24.64 6.73
CA VAL A 163 -13.15 25.18 5.73
C VAL A 163 -12.10 26.04 6.42
N THR A 164 -10.84 25.67 6.27
CA THR A 164 -9.70 26.42 6.84
C THR A 164 -8.58 26.67 5.85
N GLY A 165 -7.75 27.68 6.12
CA GLY A 165 -6.55 27.95 5.37
C GLY A 165 -5.37 27.02 5.72
N TYR A 166 -4.20 27.31 5.17
CA TYR A 166 -2.89 26.74 5.54
C TYR A 166 -2.62 26.67 7.05
N GLY A 167 -1.93 25.61 7.46
CA GLY A 167 -1.42 25.43 8.83
C GLY A 167 -2.51 25.36 9.89
N SER A 168 -3.73 24.97 9.50
CA SER A 168 -4.90 24.99 10.38
C SER A 168 -5.17 23.61 10.99
N THR A 169 -5.95 23.60 12.07
CA THR A 169 -6.42 22.39 12.72
C THR A 169 -7.93 22.33 12.71
N SER A 170 -8.49 21.24 12.19
CA SER A 170 -9.94 21.03 12.13
C SER A 170 -10.31 19.68 12.76
N THR A 171 -11.31 19.68 13.64
CA THR A 171 -11.86 18.48 14.27
C THR A 171 -13.38 18.44 14.07
N ALA A 172 -13.92 17.34 13.57
CA ALA A 172 -15.36 17.15 13.45
C ALA A 172 -15.83 15.74 13.83
N GLY A 173 -17.12 15.60 14.10
CA GLY A 173 -17.77 14.33 14.45
C GLY A 173 -18.11 13.45 13.25
N TYR A 174 -19.20 12.70 13.40
CA TYR A 174 -19.80 11.81 12.39
C TYR A 174 -20.25 12.57 11.13
N ALA A 175 -20.10 11.96 9.96
CA ALA A 175 -20.65 12.45 8.69
C ALA A 175 -20.28 13.89 8.33
N SER A 176 -19.03 14.28 8.61
CA SER A 176 -18.56 15.66 8.45
C SER A 176 -17.61 15.82 7.26
N SER A 177 -17.51 17.05 6.75
CA SER A 177 -16.61 17.44 5.66
C SER A 177 -15.56 18.44 6.14
N LEU A 178 -14.28 18.15 5.92
CA LEU A 178 -13.19 19.03 6.29
C LEU A 178 -12.34 19.36 5.07
N ILE A 179 -12.16 20.65 4.79
CA ILE A 179 -11.30 21.16 3.71
C ILE A 179 -10.25 22.08 4.31
N ALA A 180 -8.97 21.82 4.03
CA ALA A 180 -7.86 22.63 4.52
C ALA A 180 -6.76 22.82 3.48
N GLY A 181 -5.94 23.84 3.68
CA GLY A 181 -4.75 24.09 2.86
C GLY A 181 -3.57 23.16 3.21
N TYR A 182 -2.40 23.46 2.65
CA TYR A 182 -1.09 22.93 3.03
C TYR A 182 -0.79 22.91 4.53
N GLY A 183 -0.06 21.88 4.97
CA GLY A 183 0.46 21.77 6.33
C GLY A 183 -0.62 21.68 7.41
N SER A 184 -1.83 21.27 7.05
CA SER A 184 -2.97 21.26 7.97
C SER A 184 -3.15 19.91 8.63
N THR A 185 -3.83 19.93 9.79
CA THR A 185 -4.19 18.73 10.54
C THR A 185 -5.71 18.62 10.60
N GLN A 186 -6.25 17.49 10.13
CA GLN A 186 -7.69 17.23 10.15
C GLN A 186 -7.98 15.92 10.86
N THR A 187 -8.95 15.95 11.78
CA THR A 187 -9.45 14.76 12.48
C THR A 187 -10.97 14.68 12.32
N ALA A 188 -11.49 13.54 11.88
CA ALA A 188 -12.93 13.33 11.76
C ALA A 188 -13.39 11.96 12.31
N GLY A 189 -14.70 11.85 12.57
CA GLY A 189 -15.34 10.61 12.98
C GLY A 189 -15.61 9.65 11.82
N TYR A 190 -16.62 8.80 12.00
CA TYR A 190 -17.10 7.83 11.01
C TYR A 190 -17.78 8.55 9.82
N GLU A 191 -17.73 7.93 8.63
CA GLU A 191 -18.41 8.40 7.39
C GLU A 191 -18.02 9.83 6.99
N SER A 192 -16.76 10.21 7.20
CA SER A 192 -16.32 11.58 6.97
C SER A 192 -15.47 11.74 5.70
N THR A 193 -15.45 12.96 5.18
CA THR A 193 -14.63 13.33 4.01
C THR A 193 -13.61 14.40 4.39
N LEU A 194 -12.33 14.14 4.14
CA LEU A 194 -11.24 15.05 4.47
C LEU A 194 -10.44 15.36 3.21
N THR A 195 -10.24 16.64 2.92
CA THR A 195 -9.38 17.11 1.82
C THR A 195 -8.35 18.10 2.35
N ALA A 196 -7.07 17.86 2.08
CA ALA A 196 -5.98 18.74 2.47
C ALA A 196 -4.87 18.83 1.42
N GLY A 197 -4.11 19.93 1.46
CA GLY A 197 -2.97 20.13 0.57
C GLY A 197 -1.73 19.28 0.94
N TYR A 198 -0.60 19.59 0.31
CA TYR A 198 0.75 19.11 0.63
C TYR A 198 1.11 19.14 2.12
N GLY A 199 1.88 18.14 2.56
CA GLY A 199 2.45 18.06 3.90
C GLY A 199 1.41 18.00 5.02
N SER A 200 0.19 17.56 4.71
CA SER A 200 -0.92 17.56 5.66
C SER A 200 -1.04 16.22 6.39
N THR A 201 -1.70 16.26 7.54
CA THR A 201 -2.03 15.07 8.33
C THR A 201 -3.53 14.92 8.44
N GLN A 202 -4.04 13.75 8.04
CA GLN A 202 -5.46 13.42 8.16
C GLN A 202 -5.67 12.14 8.96
N THR A 203 -6.60 12.18 9.90
CA THR A 203 -7.07 11.00 10.65
C THR A 203 -8.58 10.93 10.56
N ALA A 204 -9.13 9.79 10.17
CA ALA A 204 -10.55 9.53 10.26
C ALA A 204 -10.85 8.12 10.77
N GLN A 205 -12.09 7.89 11.20
CA GLN A 205 -12.54 6.56 11.59
C GLN A 205 -13.00 5.77 10.36
N GLU A 206 -13.91 4.82 10.54
CA GLU A 206 -14.34 3.90 9.50
C GLU A 206 -15.16 4.60 8.40
N LYS A 207 -15.23 3.95 7.23
CA LYS A 207 -16.00 4.38 6.05
C LYS A 207 -15.72 5.80 5.61
N SER A 208 -14.48 6.24 5.78
CA SER A 208 -14.08 7.62 5.51
C SER A 208 -13.25 7.73 4.24
N SER A 209 -13.30 8.91 3.62
CA SER A 209 -12.56 9.25 2.39
C SER A 209 -11.57 10.37 2.66
N LEU A 210 -10.28 10.09 2.46
CA LEU A 210 -9.18 11.02 2.72
C LEU A 210 -8.46 11.32 1.41
N THR A 211 -8.34 12.60 1.06
CA THR A 211 -7.56 13.07 -0.09
C THR A 211 -6.51 14.07 0.37
N THR A 212 -5.25 13.77 0.10
CA THR A 212 -4.11 14.63 0.45
C THR A 212 -3.13 14.85 -0.69
N GLY A 213 -2.35 15.92 -0.61
CA GLY A 213 -1.26 16.20 -1.54
C GLY A 213 0.01 15.37 -1.27
N TYR A 214 1.09 15.69 -1.98
CA TYR A 214 2.48 15.24 -1.74
C TYR A 214 2.93 15.31 -0.27
N GLY A 215 3.75 14.34 0.12
CA GLY A 215 4.42 14.30 1.42
C GLY A 215 3.47 14.26 2.62
N SER A 216 2.24 13.78 2.41
CA SER A 216 1.20 13.80 3.43
C SER A 216 1.11 12.49 4.18
N THR A 217 0.48 12.54 5.36
CA THR A 217 0.18 11.36 6.17
C THR A 217 -1.33 11.20 6.34
N SER A 218 -1.85 10.03 6.02
CA SER A 218 -3.28 9.72 6.14
C SER A 218 -3.48 8.42 6.91
N THR A 219 -4.33 8.45 7.92
CA THR A 219 -4.75 7.28 8.71
C THR A 219 -6.26 7.14 8.70
N ALA A 220 -6.78 5.97 8.34
CA ALA A 220 -8.22 5.70 8.41
C ALA A 220 -8.54 4.30 8.95
N GLY A 221 -9.80 4.13 9.40
CA GLY A 221 -10.29 2.86 9.91
C GLY A 221 -10.65 1.84 8.81
N HIS A 222 -11.61 0.99 9.16
CA HIS A 222 -12.24 -0.02 8.30
C HIS A 222 -12.95 0.60 7.10
N GLU A 223 -13.00 -0.11 5.97
CA GLU A 223 -13.76 0.24 4.74
C GLU A 223 -13.50 1.68 4.26
N SER A 224 -12.25 2.13 4.36
CA SER A 224 -11.89 3.52 4.04
C SER A 224 -11.14 3.64 2.72
N SER A 225 -11.19 4.83 2.12
CA SER A 225 -10.49 5.17 0.88
C SER A 225 -9.49 6.29 1.13
N LEU A 226 -8.22 6.07 0.80
CA LEU A 226 -7.14 7.05 0.95
C LEU A 226 -6.50 7.32 -0.41
N ILE A 227 -6.44 8.59 -0.81
CA ILE A 227 -5.76 9.05 -2.02
C ILE A 227 -4.70 10.07 -1.61
N ALA A 228 -3.46 9.87 -2.05
CA ALA A 228 -2.36 10.77 -1.74
C ALA A 228 -1.41 10.95 -2.93
N GLY A 229 -0.66 12.05 -2.92
CA GLY A 229 0.40 12.31 -3.89
C GLY A 229 1.67 11.47 -3.64
N TYR A 230 2.73 11.78 -4.40
CA TYR A 230 4.11 11.32 -4.18
C TYR A 230 4.61 11.46 -2.74
N GLY A 231 5.45 10.50 -2.32
CA GLY A 231 6.18 10.53 -1.05
C GLY A 231 5.27 10.49 0.18
N SER A 232 4.05 9.98 0.04
CA SER A 232 3.05 10.01 1.11
C SER A 232 3.04 8.72 1.90
N THR A 233 2.54 8.80 3.13
CA THR A 233 2.34 7.65 4.02
C THR A 233 0.85 7.45 4.27
N GLN A 234 0.34 6.28 3.95
CA GLN A 234 -1.06 5.91 4.15
C GLN A 234 -1.16 4.67 5.01
N THR A 235 -1.99 4.72 6.06
CA THR A 235 -2.32 3.57 6.91
C THR A 235 -3.84 3.41 6.94
N ALA A 236 -4.33 2.20 6.66
CA ALA A 236 -5.77 1.91 6.76
C ALA A 236 -6.06 0.55 7.41
N GLY A 237 -7.29 0.41 7.91
CA GLY A 237 -7.78 -0.85 8.44
C GLY A 237 -8.14 -1.90 7.37
N TYR A 238 -9.07 -2.77 7.73
CA TYR A 238 -9.61 -3.84 6.89
C TYR A 238 -10.47 -3.32 5.73
N LYS A 239 -10.46 -4.04 4.60
CA LYS A 239 -11.24 -3.72 3.38
C LYS A 239 -11.05 -2.29 2.86
N SER A 240 -9.85 -1.77 3.01
CA SER A 240 -9.56 -0.39 2.62
C SER A 240 -8.88 -0.33 1.25
N THR A 241 -9.05 0.81 0.58
CA THR A 241 -8.41 1.11 -0.70
C THR A 241 -7.43 2.25 -0.52
N LEU A 242 -6.17 2.04 -0.89
CA LEU A 242 -5.11 3.04 -0.79
C LEU A 242 -4.53 3.28 -2.18
N THR A 243 -4.51 4.53 -2.61
CA THR A 243 -3.85 4.97 -3.85
C THR A 243 -2.84 6.06 -3.54
N ALA A 244 -1.59 5.87 -3.98
CA ALA A 244 -0.53 6.84 -3.79
C ALA A 244 0.40 6.95 -5.01
N GLY A 245 1.11 8.07 -5.11
CA GLY A 245 2.12 8.28 -6.14
C GLY A 245 3.42 7.50 -5.89
N TYR A 246 4.45 7.80 -6.69
CA TYR A 246 5.84 7.37 -6.52
C TYR A 246 6.40 7.59 -5.10
N GLY A 247 7.29 6.68 -4.69
CA GLY A 247 8.03 6.79 -3.43
C GLY A 247 7.16 6.75 -2.18
N SER A 248 5.95 6.21 -2.27
CA SER A 248 4.98 6.24 -1.18
C SER A 248 5.06 4.98 -0.33
N THR A 249 4.57 5.09 0.91
CA THR A 249 4.45 3.95 1.83
C THR A 249 2.98 3.72 2.15
N GLN A 250 2.51 2.50 1.91
CA GLN A 250 1.13 2.10 2.17
C GLN A 250 1.11 0.89 3.11
N THR A 251 0.31 0.97 4.17
CA THR A 251 0.04 -0.15 5.08
C THR A 251 -1.45 -0.37 5.21
N ALA A 252 -1.92 -1.60 5.00
CA ALA A 252 -3.30 -1.96 5.29
C ALA A 252 -3.43 -3.33 5.96
N GLU A 253 -4.62 -3.62 6.47
CA GLU A 253 -4.90 -4.92 7.08
C GLU A 253 -5.44 -5.93 6.05
N HIS A 254 -6.40 -6.76 6.45
CA HIS A 254 -6.95 -7.84 5.63
C HIS A 254 -7.95 -7.31 4.59
N GLY A 255 -7.96 -7.92 3.40
CA GLY A 255 -8.99 -7.64 2.39
C GLY A 255 -8.79 -6.33 1.64
N SER A 256 -7.58 -5.76 1.67
CA SER A 256 -7.32 -4.40 1.19
C SER A 256 -6.68 -4.37 -0.19
N SER A 257 -6.88 -3.26 -0.90
CA SER A 257 -6.30 -2.98 -2.22
C SER A 257 -5.36 -1.79 -2.14
N LEU A 258 -4.09 -2.01 -2.49
CA LEU A 258 -3.04 -1.00 -2.43
C LEU A 258 -2.48 -0.79 -3.83
N THR A 259 -2.55 0.45 -4.33
CA THR A 259 -1.94 0.86 -5.60
C THR A 259 -0.97 2.00 -5.35
N ALA A 260 0.28 1.81 -5.77
CA ALA A 260 1.32 2.81 -5.63
C ALA A 260 2.13 2.98 -6.91
N GLY A 261 2.84 4.10 -7.03
CA GLY A 261 3.79 4.32 -8.13
C GLY A 261 5.09 3.52 -7.99
N TYR A 262 6.02 3.76 -8.90
CA TYR A 262 7.44 3.41 -8.81
C TYR A 262 8.10 3.70 -7.45
N GLY A 263 9.05 2.85 -7.06
CA GLY A 263 9.87 3.05 -5.85
C GLY A 263 9.07 3.02 -4.55
N SER A 264 7.88 2.43 -4.56
CA SER A 264 6.98 2.47 -3.41
C SER A 264 7.09 1.22 -2.55
N THR A 265 6.69 1.35 -1.29
CA THR A 265 6.57 0.24 -0.35
C THR A 265 5.11 0.02 0.00
N ALA A 266 4.61 -1.20 -0.19
CA ALA A 266 3.25 -1.54 0.20
C ALA A 266 3.24 -2.82 1.05
N THR A 267 2.55 -2.78 2.18
CA THR A 267 2.40 -3.91 3.10
C THR A 267 0.93 -4.17 3.40
N ALA A 268 0.47 -5.41 3.22
CA ALA A 268 -0.86 -5.82 3.69
C ALA A 268 -0.87 -7.22 4.30
N ARG A 269 -1.81 -7.52 5.20
CA ARG A 269 -1.75 -8.78 5.97
C ARG A 269 -2.21 -10.00 5.19
N GLN A 270 -3.47 -10.07 4.80
CA GLN A 270 -4.06 -11.27 4.21
C GLN A 270 -5.12 -10.89 3.18
N ASP A 271 -5.39 -11.79 2.23
CA ASP A 271 -6.48 -11.65 1.26
C ASP A 271 -6.44 -10.28 0.54
N SER A 272 -5.24 -9.81 0.20
CA SER A 272 -5.00 -8.45 -0.28
C SER A 272 -4.40 -8.41 -1.67
N SER A 273 -4.62 -7.29 -2.38
CA SER A 273 -4.05 -7.01 -3.70
C SER A 273 -3.12 -5.82 -3.61
N LEU A 274 -1.86 -6.01 -3.98
CA LEU A 274 -0.83 -4.97 -3.99
C LEU A 274 -0.31 -4.80 -5.42
N ILE A 275 -0.38 -3.57 -5.92
CA ILE A 275 0.11 -3.19 -7.25
C ILE A 275 1.06 -2.01 -7.08
N ALA A 276 2.27 -2.14 -7.62
CA ALA A 276 3.19 -1.01 -7.70
C ALA A 276 3.99 -0.98 -9.00
N GLY A 277 4.68 0.13 -9.23
CA GLY A 277 5.56 0.27 -10.38
C GLY A 277 6.90 -0.47 -10.22
N TYR A 278 7.85 -0.23 -11.13
CA TYR A 278 9.25 -0.65 -11.01
C TYR A 278 9.92 -0.20 -9.70
N GLY A 279 10.94 -0.97 -9.28
CA GLY A 279 11.77 -0.67 -8.11
C GLY A 279 11.00 -0.70 -6.79
N SER A 280 9.85 -1.39 -6.74
CA SER A 280 8.96 -1.35 -5.58
C SER A 280 9.14 -2.56 -4.67
N SER A 281 8.77 -2.40 -3.41
CA SER A 281 8.81 -3.44 -2.38
C SER A 281 7.40 -3.76 -1.89
N LEU A 282 6.91 -4.95 -2.24
CA LEU A 282 5.57 -5.40 -1.89
C LEU A 282 5.66 -6.55 -0.90
N THR A 283 5.00 -6.43 0.25
CA THR A 283 4.95 -7.49 1.26
C THR A 283 3.51 -7.84 1.60
N SER A 284 3.18 -9.13 1.55
CA SER A 284 1.92 -9.60 2.11
C SER A 284 2.02 -10.93 2.83
N GLY A 285 1.02 -11.28 3.61
CA GLY A 285 0.88 -12.61 4.20
C GLY A 285 0.19 -13.56 3.24
N ILE A 286 -0.98 -14.04 3.64
CA ILE A 286 -1.62 -15.23 3.06
C ILE A 286 -2.65 -14.82 2.00
N ARG A 287 -2.75 -15.61 0.92
CA ARG A 287 -3.78 -15.48 -0.13
C ARG A 287 -3.79 -14.11 -0.80
N SER A 288 -2.61 -13.62 -1.16
CA SER A 288 -2.45 -12.28 -1.71
C SER A 288 -1.95 -12.29 -3.15
N PHE A 289 -2.28 -11.23 -3.87
CA PHE A 289 -1.82 -10.95 -5.22
C PHE A 289 -0.88 -9.76 -5.19
N LEU A 290 0.37 -9.96 -5.60
CA LEU A 290 1.38 -8.91 -5.68
C LEU A 290 1.81 -8.76 -7.12
N THR A 291 1.71 -7.54 -7.67
CA THR A 291 2.18 -7.22 -9.02
C THR A 291 3.09 -6.00 -8.96
N ALA A 292 4.32 -6.11 -9.48
CA ALA A 292 5.21 -4.96 -9.61
C ALA A 292 5.94 -4.91 -10.95
N GLY A 293 6.56 -3.77 -11.25
CA GLY A 293 7.42 -3.61 -12.42
C GLY A 293 8.77 -4.32 -12.27
N TYR A 294 9.73 -3.96 -13.12
CA TYR A 294 11.09 -4.48 -13.06
C TYR A 294 11.86 -4.03 -11.81
N GLY A 295 12.90 -4.78 -11.44
CA GLY A 295 13.77 -4.47 -10.30
C GLY A 295 13.04 -4.45 -8.96
N SER A 296 11.92 -5.18 -8.85
CA SER A 296 11.07 -5.13 -7.67
C SER A 296 11.31 -6.29 -6.72
N THR A 297 10.97 -6.10 -5.45
CA THR A 297 11.01 -7.14 -4.42
C THR A 297 9.59 -7.47 -3.98
N LEU A 298 9.18 -8.73 -4.15
CA LEU A 298 7.85 -9.20 -3.74
C LEU A 298 8.02 -10.32 -2.71
N ILE A 299 7.36 -10.18 -1.56
CA ILE A 299 7.37 -11.18 -0.50
C ILE A 299 5.93 -11.52 -0.15
N ALA A 300 5.56 -12.80 -0.24
CA ALA A 300 4.25 -13.26 0.22
C ALA A 300 4.30 -14.57 1.02
N GLY A 301 3.31 -14.81 1.85
CA GLY A 301 3.15 -16.07 2.58
C GLY A 301 2.55 -17.21 1.75
N LEU A 302 1.56 -17.89 2.34
CA LEU A 302 0.90 -19.08 1.81
C LEU A 302 -0.12 -18.74 0.70
N ARG A 303 -0.17 -19.56 -0.35
CA ARG A 303 -1.21 -19.50 -1.41
C ARG A 303 -1.30 -18.13 -2.11
N SER A 304 -0.14 -17.54 -2.40
CA SER A 304 -0.07 -16.21 -2.99
C SER A 304 0.41 -16.27 -4.43
N VAL A 305 0.12 -15.21 -5.18
CA VAL A 305 0.58 -15.02 -6.56
C VAL A 305 1.45 -13.77 -6.60
N LEU A 306 2.67 -13.92 -7.09
CA LEU A 306 3.65 -12.84 -7.24
C LEU A 306 4.01 -12.72 -8.72
N ILE A 307 3.87 -11.52 -9.27
CA ILE A 307 4.20 -11.20 -10.66
C ILE A 307 5.12 -9.99 -10.64
N ALA A 308 6.29 -10.11 -11.26
CA ALA A 308 7.19 -8.97 -11.41
C ALA A 308 7.86 -8.94 -12.79
N GLY A 309 8.46 -7.80 -13.12
CA GLY A 309 9.25 -7.64 -14.35
C GLY A 309 10.62 -8.34 -14.29
N TYR A 310 11.51 -7.96 -15.19
CA TYR A 310 12.91 -8.42 -15.20
C TYR A 310 13.68 -7.95 -13.96
N GLY A 311 14.77 -8.64 -13.62
CA GLY A 311 15.67 -8.28 -12.53
C GLY A 311 15.01 -8.27 -11.15
N SER A 312 13.92 -9.01 -10.97
CA SER A 312 13.10 -8.94 -9.76
C SER A 312 13.40 -10.09 -8.80
N SER A 313 13.14 -9.88 -7.51
CA SER A 313 13.30 -10.89 -6.46
C SER A 313 11.94 -11.22 -5.85
N LEU A 314 11.52 -12.47 -6.00
CA LEU A 314 10.23 -12.96 -5.51
C LEU A 314 10.47 -14.05 -4.47
N THR A 315 9.94 -13.86 -3.27
CA THR A 315 9.96 -14.85 -2.20
C THR A 315 8.55 -15.20 -1.81
N SER A 316 8.22 -16.50 -1.80
CA SER A 316 6.93 -16.94 -1.28
C SER A 316 7.00 -18.16 -0.37
N GLY A 317 5.94 -18.37 0.40
CA GLY A 317 5.76 -19.56 1.19
C GLY A 317 5.32 -20.78 0.36
N ILE A 318 4.34 -21.48 0.93
CA ILE A 318 3.83 -22.76 0.44
C ILE A 318 2.74 -22.51 -0.62
N ARG A 319 2.65 -23.39 -1.63
CA ARG A 319 1.56 -23.42 -2.62
C ARG A 319 1.35 -22.09 -3.34
N SER A 320 2.44 -21.44 -3.70
CA SER A 320 2.41 -20.12 -4.33
C SER A 320 2.85 -20.19 -5.79
N THR A 321 2.45 -19.16 -6.56
CA THR A 321 2.86 -19.01 -7.96
C THR A 321 3.70 -17.75 -8.10
N LEU A 322 4.90 -17.89 -8.66
CA LEU A 322 5.84 -16.79 -8.88
C LEU A 322 6.10 -16.69 -10.37
N THR A 323 5.91 -15.51 -10.96
CA THR A 323 6.24 -15.21 -12.35
C THR A 323 7.13 -13.98 -12.41
N ALA A 324 8.29 -14.10 -13.06
CA ALA A 324 9.22 -12.98 -13.21
C ALA A 324 9.91 -13.00 -14.58
N GLY A 325 10.46 -11.85 -14.97
CA GLY A 325 11.15 -11.71 -16.26
C GLY A 325 12.58 -12.27 -16.25
N TYR A 326 13.36 -11.86 -17.25
CA TYR A 326 14.80 -12.10 -17.35
C TYR A 326 15.56 -11.73 -16.06
N GLY A 327 16.62 -12.48 -15.72
CA GLY A 327 17.53 -12.12 -14.63
C GLY A 327 16.90 -12.11 -13.24
N SER A 328 15.85 -12.90 -13.02
CA SER A 328 15.07 -12.84 -11.77
C SER A 328 15.41 -13.96 -10.81
N ASN A 329 15.25 -13.66 -9.51
CA ASN A 329 15.45 -14.61 -8.42
C ASN A 329 14.11 -14.98 -7.82
N GLN A 330 13.82 -16.28 -7.73
CA GLN A 330 12.58 -16.79 -7.18
C GLN A 330 12.85 -17.85 -6.12
N ILE A 331 12.26 -17.67 -4.94
CA ILE A 331 12.34 -18.64 -3.84
C ILE A 331 10.92 -18.98 -3.41
N ALA A 332 10.61 -20.28 -3.34
CA ALA A 332 9.37 -20.74 -2.72
C ALA A 332 9.55 -22.02 -1.91
N SER A 333 8.53 -22.37 -1.13
CA SER A 333 8.53 -23.61 -0.35
C SER A 333 7.80 -24.74 -1.10
N TYR A 334 7.13 -25.62 -0.36
CA TYR A 334 6.44 -26.80 -0.85
C TYR A 334 5.29 -26.48 -1.83
N GLY A 335 5.21 -27.27 -2.91
CA GLY A 335 4.04 -27.28 -3.79
C GLY A 335 3.87 -26.01 -4.62
N SER A 336 4.96 -25.30 -4.90
CA SER A 336 4.93 -24.00 -5.57
C SER A 336 5.31 -24.10 -7.04
N SER A 337 4.86 -23.13 -7.83
CA SER A 337 5.16 -23.02 -9.27
C SER A 337 5.93 -21.74 -9.54
N LEU A 338 7.12 -21.87 -10.13
CA LEU A 338 8.04 -20.78 -10.42
C LEU A 338 8.24 -20.71 -11.93
N ILE A 339 8.00 -19.54 -12.52
CA ILE A 339 8.21 -19.25 -13.94
C ILE A 339 9.11 -18.02 -14.04
N ALA A 340 10.23 -18.15 -14.72
CA ALA A 340 11.18 -17.06 -14.92
C ALA A 340 11.66 -16.99 -16.38
N GLY A 341 12.21 -15.84 -16.76
CA GLY A 341 12.87 -15.65 -18.04
C GLY A 341 14.23 -16.35 -18.14
N HIS A 342 15.07 -15.88 -19.06
CA HIS A 342 16.45 -16.33 -19.18
C HIS A 342 17.29 -15.87 -18.00
N GLU A 343 18.44 -16.52 -17.78
CA GLU A 343 19.47 -16.14 -16.79
C GLU A 343 18.89 -15.94 -15.38
N SER A 344 17.93 -16.80 -15.01
CA SER A 344 17.19 -16.67 -13.76
C SER A 344 17.57 -17.76 -12.77
N ILE A 345 17.36 -17.49 -11.48
CA ILE A 345 17.62 -18.42 -10.39
C ILE A 345 16.29 -18.78 -9.72
N GLN A 346 16.02 -20.07 -9.60
CA GLN A 346 14.81 -20.59 -8.97
C GLN A 346 15.16 -21.62 -7.90
N VAL A 347 14.64 -21.43 -6.69
CA VAL A 347 14.78 -22.39 -5.59
C VAL A 347 13.39 -22.72 -5.06
N ALA A 348 13.05 -24.01 -5.01
CA ALA A 348 11.79 -24.45 -4.44
C ALA A 348 11.91 -25.66 -3.52
N GLY A 349 10.91 -25.81 -2.64
CA GLY A 349 10.76 -27.03 -1.82
C GLY A 349 10.29 -28.23 -2.63
N HIS A 350 9.82 -29.26 -1.92
CA HIS A 350 9.29 -30.48 -2.53
C HIS A 350 8.01 -30.27 -3.34
N LYS A 351 7.76 -31.16 -4.30
CA LYS A 351 6.56 -31.18 -5.16
C LYS A 351 6.34 -29.88 -5.93
N SER A 352 7.43 -29.27 -6.38
CA SER A 352 7.39 -27.96 -7.05
C SER A 352 7.59 -28.09 -8.56
N MET A 353 7.17 -27.07 -9.29
CA MET A 353 7.41 -26.92 -10.72
C MET A 353 8.22 -25.66 -10.98
N LEU A 354 9.35 -25.79 -11.66
CA LEU A 354 10.25 -24.71 -12.01
C LEU A 354 10.40 -24.67 -13.53
N ILE A 355 10.15 -23.52 -14.12
CA ILE A 355 10.30 -23.26 -15.56
C ILE A 355 11.15 -22.00 -15.74
N ALA A 356 12.24 -22.10 -16.49
CA ALA A 356 13.11 -20.98 -16.78
C ALA A 356 13.68 -21.01 -18.20
N GLY A 357 14.18 -19.88 -18.69
CA GLY A 357 14.80 -19.76 -19.99
C GLY A 357 16.23 -20.31 -20.04
N LYS A 358 16.94 -20.01 -21.13
CA LYS A 358 18.39 -20.30 -21.33
C LYS A 358 19.23 -19.76 -20.15
N GLY A 359 20.29 -20.46 -19.78
CA GLY A 359 21.28 -19.96 -18.83
C GLY A 359 20.78 -19.89 -17.38
N SER A 360 19.75 -20.67 -17.05
CA SER A 360 19.09 -20.56 -15.75
C SER A 360 19.60 -21.61 -14.77
N SER A 361 19.49 -21.32 -13.47
CA SER A 361 19.82 -22.23 -12.38
C SER A 361 18.57 -22.58 -11.58
N GLN A 362 18.29 -23.87 -11.44
CA GLN A 362 17.08 -24.37 -10.77
C GLN A 362 17.45 -25.40 -9.72
N THR A 363 16.96 -25.21 -8.49
CA THR A 363 17.11 -26.17 -7.39
C THR A 363 15.74 -26.50 -6.82
N ALA A 364 15.40 -27.78 -6.72
CA ALA A 364 14.16 -28.21 -6.07
C ALA A 364 14.30 -29.46 -5.20
N GLY A 365 13.37 -29.64 -4.26
CA GLY A 365 13.32 -30.85 -3.45
C GLY A 365 12.75 -32.07 -4.19
N PHE A 366 12.60 -33.18 -3.47
CA PHE A 366 11.84 -34.38 -3.85
C PHE A 366 10.57 -34.14 -4.68
N ARG A 367 10.33 -35.01 -5.68
CA ARG A 367 9.14 -35.04 -6.55
C ARG A 367 8.90 -33.74 -7.31
N SER A 368 9.97 -33.09 -7.75
CA SER A 368 9.85 -31.82 -8.45
C SER A 368 10.04 -31.97 -9.96
N THR A 369 9.56 -30.97 -10.68
CA THR A 369 9.71 -30.83 -12.12
C THR A 369 10.52 -29.58 -12.41
N LEU A 370 11.62 -29.75 -13.14
CA LEU A 370 12.46 -28.64 -13.59
C LEU A 370 12.51 -28.66 -15.12
N ILE A 371 12.24 -27.52 -15.73
CA ILE A 371 12.31 -27.29 -17.18
C ILE A 371 13.13 -26.03 -17.40
N ALA A 372 14.20 -26.14 -18.19
CA ALA A 372 15.07 -25.02 -18.52
C ALA A 372 15.48 -25.01 -20.00
N GLY A 373 15.96 -23.85 -20.47
CA GLY A 373 16.57 -23.74 -21.80
C GLY A 373 17.98 -24.33 -21.86
N ALA A 374 18.69 -24.11 -22.96
CA ALA A 374 20.10 -24.49 -23.09
C ALA A 374 21.01 -23.77 -22.08
N GLY A 375 22.20 -24.32 -21.81
CA GLY A 375 23.17 -23.68 -20.91
C GLY A 375 22.74 -23.67 -19.44
N SER A 376 21.83 -24.54 -19.03
CA SER A 376 21.17 -24.45 -17.72
C SER A 376 21.71 -25.47 -16.72
N VAL A 377 21.58 -25.14 -15.43
CA VAL A 377 21.94 -26.01 -14.32
C VAL A 377 20.68 -26.38 -13.54
N GLN A 378 20.48 -27.68 -13.32
CA GLN A 378 19.33 -28.20 -12.59
C GLN A 378 19.76 -29.18 -11.50
N LEU A 379 19.31 -28.94 -10.28
CA LEU A 379 19.50 -29.83 -9.13
C LEU A 379 18.14 -30.22 -8.55
N ALA A 380 17.88 -31.51 -8.37
CA ALA A 380 16.67 -31.96 -7.70
C ALA A 380 16.88 -33.14 -6.74
N GLY A 381 15.99 -33.28 -5.76
CA GLY A 381 15.90 -34.50 -4.94
C GLY A 381 15.30 -35.69 -5.69
N ASP A 382 15.09 -36.80 -4.99
CA ASP A 382 14.57 -38.04 -5.59
C ASP A 382 13.22 -37.89 -6.29
N ARG A 383 12.93 -38.82 -7.20
CA ARG A 383 11.68 -38.95 -7.95
C ARG A 383 11.36 -37.68 -8.75
N SER A 384 12.39 -36.97 -9.19
CA SER A 384 12.23 -35.71 -9.91
C SER A 384 12.35 -35.91 -11.41
N ARG A 385 11.88 -34.92 -12.15
CA ARG A 385 11.98 -34.87 -13.60
C ARG A 385 12.66 -33.58 -14.03
N LEU A 386 13.78 -33.72 -14.74
CA LEU A 386 14.60 -32.62 -15.22
C LEU A 386 14.60 -32.65 -16.74
N ILE A 387 14.34 -31.50 -17.36
CA ILE A 387 14.37 -31.28 -18.80
C ILE A 387 15.17 -30.01 -19.06
N ALA A 388 16.20 -30.11 -19.89
CA ALA A 388 17.01 -28.96 -20.30
C ALA A 388 17.37 -29.02 -21.78
N GLY A 389 17.83 -27.89 -22.33
CA GLY A 389 18.37 -27.83 -23.69
C GLY A 389 19.76 -28.45 -23.79
N ALA A 390 20.50 -28.10 -24.85
CA ALA A 390 21.91 -28.45 -24.98
C ALA A 390 22.77 -27.75 -23.92
N ASP A 391 24.03 -28.16 -23.79
CA ASP A 391 25.04 -27.51 -22.93
C ASP A 391 24.60 -27.42 -21.46
N SER A 392 23.86 -28.42 -20.97
CA SER A 392 23.19 -28.35 -19.67
C SER A 392 23.70 -29.39 -18.68
N ASN A 393 23.67 -29.02 -17.40
CA ASN A 393 24.09 -29.87 -16.29
C ASN A 393 22.89 -30.21 -15.41
N GLN A 394 22.63 -31.51 -15.24
CA GLN A 394 21.51 -32.02 -14.46
C GLN A 394 22.00 -32.99 -13.40
N THR A 395 21.61 -32.75 -12.14
CA THR A 395 21.84 -33.67 -11.03
C THR A 395 20.51 -33.97 -10.34
N ALA A 396 20.19 -35.25 -10.16
CA ALA A 396 19.02 -35.65 -9.36
C ALA A 396 19.29 -36.83 -8.42
N GLY A 397 18.45 -36.96 -7.41
CA GLY A 397 18.45 -38.16 -6.55
C GLY A 397 17.85 -39.39 -7.23
N ASP A 398 17.55 -40.41 -6.44
CA ASP A 398 17.07 -41.72 -6.92
C ASP A 398 15.75 -41.65 -7.69
N ARG A 399 15.50 -42.63 -8.54
CA ARG A 399 14.24 -42.82 -9.29
C ARG A 399 13.88 -41.59 -10.13
N SER A 400 14.87 -40.88 -10.63
CA SER A 400 14.68 -39.63 -11.36
C SER A 400 14.71 -39.83 -12.87
N LYS A 401 14.15 -38.87 -13.60
CA LYS A 401 14.12 -38.86 -15.06
C LYS A 401 14.79 -37.59 -15.57
N LEU A 402 15.89 -37.75 -16.29
CA LEU A 402 16.68 -36.65 -16.83
C LEU A 402 16.64 -36.70 -18.36
N LEU A 403 16.40 -35.55 -18.98
CA LEU A 403 16.45 -35.35 -20.43
C LEU A 403 17.22 -34.05 -20.70
N ALA A 404 18.26 -34.14 -21.53
CA ALA A 404 18.98 -32.96 -22.01
C ALA A 404 19.32 -33.08 -23.51
N GLY A 405 19.68 -31.95 -24.11
CA GLY A 405 20.17 -31.89 -25.48
C GLY A 405 21.60 -32.40 -25.60
N ASN A 406 22.30 -31.95 -26.66
CA ASN A 406 23.70 -32.31 -26.90
C ASN A 406 24.62 -31.68 -25.85
N ASN A 407 25.86 -32.18 -25.77
CA ASN A 407 26.94 -31.60 -24.95
C ASN A 407 26.52 -31.39 -23.49
N SER A 408 25.85 -32.38 -22.91
CA SER A 408 25.19 -32.24 -21.60
C SER A 408 25.67 -33.29 -20.60
N TYR A 409 25.68 -32.91 -19.32
CA TYR A 409 26.13 -33.73 -18.21
C TYR A 409 24.94 -34.11 -17.33
N LEU A 410 24.64 -35.39 -17.23
CA LEU A 410 23.50 -35.91 -16.49
C LEU A 410 23.98 -36.88 -15.41
N THR A 411 23.67 -36.58 -14.15
CA THR A 411 23.97 -37.43 -13.01
C THR A 411 22.70 -37.75 -12.23
N ALA A 412 22.45 -39.03 -11.93
CA ALA A 412 21.36 -39.40 -11.03
C ALA A 412 21.69 -40.55 -10.08
N GLY A 413 20.90 -40.70 -9.01
CA GLY A 413 20.96 -41.87 -8.13
C GLY A 413 20.39 -43.14 -8.76
N ASP A 414 20.11 -44.14 -7.93
CA ASP A 414 19.66 -45.46 -8.36
C ASP A 414 18.30 -45.44 -9.06
N ARG A 415 18.04 -46.45 -9.89
CA ARG A 415 16.76 -46.67 -10.59
C ARG A 415 16.34 -45.49 -11.45
N SER A 416 17.31 -44.77 -11.99
CA SER A 416 17.07 -43.54 -12.74
C SER A 416 17.06 -43.80 -14.24
N LYS A 417 16.42 -42.90 -14.98
CA LYS A 417 16.41 -42.91 -16.44
C LYS A 417 17.00 -41.62 -16.97
N LEU A 418 18.12 -41.73 -17.68
CA LEU A 418 18.81 -40.60 -18.28
C LEU A 418 18.73 -40.70 -19.80
N THR A 419 18.47 -39.59 -20.47
CA THR A 419 18.45 -39.49 -21.93
C THR A 419 19.16 -38.22 -22.37
N GLY A 420 20.29 -38.38 -23.06
CA GLY A 420 21.08 -37.28 -23.63
C GLY A 420 21.04 -37.27 -25.15
N GLY A 421 21.39 -36.14 -25.73
CA GLY A 421 21.69 -36.01 -27.15
C GLY A 421 23.06 -36.60 -27.51
N HIS A 422 23.77 -35.94 -28.42
CA HIS A 422 25.14 -36.26 -28.80
C HIS A 422 26.14 -35.64 -27.82
N ASP A 423 27.34 -36.22 -27.74
CA ASP A 423 28.47 -35.67 -26.96
C ASP A 423 28.12 -35.50 -25.47
N CYS A 424 27.31 -36.41 -24.92
CA CYS A 424 26.83 -36.33 -23.54
C CYS A 424 27.64 -37.22 -22.60
N THR A 425 27.69 -36.83 -21.33
CA THR A 425 28.18 -37.67 -20.23
C THR A 425 27.02 -38.00 -19.30
N LEU A 426 26.74 -39.29 -19.13
CA LEU A 426 25.61 -39.78 -18.34
C LEU A 426 26.14 -40.72 -17.25
N MET A 427 25.85 -40.40 -16.00
CA MET A 427 26.24 -41.20 -14.83
C MET A 427 25.02 -41.53 -13.98
N ALA A 428 24.82 -42.80 -13.64
CA ALA A 428 23.77 -43.18 -12.70
C ALA A 428 24.15 -44.32 -11.75
N GLY A 429 23.42 -44.44 -10.65
CA GLY A 429 23.53 -45.60 -9.75
C GLY A 429 22.94 -46.89 -10.32
N ASP A 430 22.70 -47.86 -9.45
CA ASP A 430 22.26 -49.22 -9.82
C ASP A 430 20.87 -49.23 -10.46
N GLN A 431 20.57 -50.28 -11.23
CA GLN A 431 19.25 -50.53 -11.83
C GLN A 431 18.78 -49.38 -12.75
N SER A 432 19.73 -48.67 -13.35
CA SER A 432 19.45 -47.47 -14.13
C SER A 432 19.39 -47.75 -15.63
N ARG A 433 18.76 -46.83 -16.36
CA ARG A 433 18.69 -46.89 -17.83
C ARG A 433 19.22 -45.62 -18.45
N LEU A 434 20.34 -45.73 -19.16
CA LEU A 434 20.97 -44.61 -19.85
C LEU A 434 20.78 -44.76 -21.36
N THR A 435 20.53 -43.65 -22.04
CA THR A 435 20.42 -43.62 -23.51
C THR A 435 21.04 -42.32 -24.01
N ALA A 436 21.99 -42.41 -24.94
CA ALA A 436 22.59 -41.24 -25.54
C ALA A 436 22.83 -41.42 -27.04
N GLY A 437 23.07 -40.31 -27.71
CA GLY A 437 23.48 -40.24 -29.10
C GLY A 437 24.93 -40.64 -29.29
N LYS A 438 25.53 -40.12 -30.35
CA LYS A 438 26.93 -40.36 -30.73
C LYS A 438 27.92 -39.77 -29.72
N ASN A 439 29.15 -40.29 -29.72
CA ASN A 439 30.30 -39.74 -28.99
C ASN A 439 30.04 -39.49 -27.49
N SER A 440 29.17 -40.31 -26.90
CA SER A 440 28.72 -40.10 -25.53
C SER A 440 29.35 -41.09 -24.57
N VAL A 441 29.60 -40.66 -23.34
CA VAL A 441 30.11 -41.50 -22.25
C VAL A 441 28.96 -41.87 -21.31
N LEU A 442 28.75 -43.17 -21.10
CA LEU A 442 27.70 -43.69 -20.23
C LEU A 442 28.33 -44.56 -19.15
N THR A 443 28.10 -44.21 -17.88
CA THR A 443 28.54 -44.97 -16.72
C THR A 443 27.35 -45.29 -15.82
N ALA A 444 27.14 -46.55 -15.44
CA ALA A 444 26.12 -46.89 -14.46
C ALA A 444 26.54 -47.98 -13.46
N GLY A 445 25.88 -48.03 -12.32
CA GLY A 445 26.01 -49.13 -11.37
C GLY A 445 25.47 -50.47 -11.90
N ALA A 446 25.43 -51.48 -11.03
CA ALA A 446 25.03 -52.84 -11.37
C ALA A 446 23.59 -52.94 -11.90
N ARG A 447 23.31 -54.00 -12.65
CA ARG A 447 21.98 -54.35 -13.17
C ARG A 447 21.36 -53.24 -14.04
N SER A 448 22.21 -52.51 -14.74
CA SER A 448 21.82 -51.34 -15.55
C SER A 448 21.72 -51.68 -17.03
N LYS A 449 21.08 -50.80 -17.80
CA LYS A 449 21.01 -50.89 -19.26
C LYS A 449 21.47 -49.60 -19.90
N LEU A 450 22.57 -49.68 -20.65
CA LEU A 450 23.19 -48.56 -21.34
C LEU A 450 22.96 -48.71 -22.85
N ILE A 451 22.58 -47.62 -23.49
CA ILE A 451 22.36 -47.57 -24.95
C ILE A 451 23.12 -46.37 -25.50
N GLY A 452 24.26 -46.61 -26.13
CA GLY A 452 25.04 -45.60 -26.85
C GLY A 452 24.95 -45.77 -28.36
N SER A 453 25.41 -44.78 -29.09
CA SER A 453 25.52 -44.84 -30.56
C SER A 453 26.99 -44.89 -30.99
N GLU A 454 27.25 -44.73 -32.29
CA GLU A 454 28.61 -44.58 -32.85
C GLU A 454 29.50 -43.64 -32.03
N GLY A 455 30.73 -44.08 -31.73
CA GLY A 455 31.72 -43.33 -30.95
C GLY A 455 31.47 -43.27 -29.43
N SER A 456 30.41 -43.92 -28.92
CA SER A 456 30.13 -43.93 -27.48
C SER A 456 31.01 -44.90 -26.71
N THR A 457 31.33 -44.54 -25.46
CA THR A 457 31.98 -45.41 -24.48
C THR A 457 31.00 -45.76 -23.36
N LEU A 458 30.85 -47.05 -23.05
CA LEU A 458 29.89 -47.58 -22.08
C LEU A 458 30.64 -48.36 -20.99
N SER A 459 30.41 -48.03 -19.72
CA SER A 459 30.90 -48.77 -18.55
C SER A 459 29.73 -49.05 -17.60
N ALA A 460 29.62 -50.28 -17.10
CA ALA A 460 28.61 -50.63 -16.12
C ALA A 460 29.06 -51.70 -15.14
N GLY A 461 28.48 -51.71 -13.94
CA GLY A 461 28.69 -52.75 -12.94
C GLY A 461 28.12 -54.11 -13.37
N GLU A 462 28.21 -55.11 -12.49
CA GLU A 462 27.79 -56.50 -12.73
C GLU A 462 26.32 -56.63 -13.22
N ASP A 463 26.04 -57.69 -13.99
CA ASP A 463 24.71 -58.02 -14.51
C ASP A 463 24.06 -56.92 -15.38
N SER A 464 24.86 -56.10 -16.05
CA SER A 464 24.40 -54.98 -16.88
C SER A 464 24.39 -55.33 -18.36
N THR A 465 23.51 -54.67 -19.12
CA THR A 465 23.43 -54.80 -20.58
C THR A 465 23.99 -53.55 -21.26
N LEU A 466 25.02 -53.73 -22.07
CA LEU A 466 25.58 -52.69 -22.94
C LEU A 466 25.01 -52.87 -24.35
N VAL A 467 24.42 -51.82 -24.92
CA VAL A 467 23.88 -51.83 -26.28
C VAL A 467 24.50 -50.72 -27.10
N PHE A 468 25.19 -51.10 -28.17
CA PHE A 468 25.74 -50.16 -29.15
C PHE A 468 24.83 -50.15 -30.38
N ARG A 469 24.34 -48.96 -30.74
CA ARG A 469 23.50 -48.73 -31.93
C ARG A 469 24.34 -48.17 -33.07
N LEU A 470 24.51 -48.97 -34.10
CA LEU A 470 25.30 -48.63 -35.28
C LEU A 470 24.38 -48.39 -36.48
N TRP A 471 24.65 -47.37 -37.27
CA TRP A 471 23.90 -47.08 -38.49
C TRP A 471 24.69 -47.54 -39.71
N ASP A 472 24.15 -48.51 -40.46
CA ASP A 472 24.82 -49.08 -41.64
C ASP A 472 24.51 -48.34 -42.95
N GLY A 473 23.93 -47.13 -42.87
CA GLY A 473 23.45 -46.37 -44.02
C GLY A 473 21.98 -46.65 -44.38
N LYS A 474 21.39 -47.75 -43.92
CA LYS A 474 20.00 -48.15 -44.23
C LYS A 474 19.16 -48.47 -42.99
N ARG A 475 19.76 -49.07 -41.97
CA ARG A 475 19.09 -49.50 -40.74
C ARG A 475 20.02 -49.42 -39.53
N TYR A 476 19.43 -49.42 -38.34
CA TYR A 476 20.18 -49.56 -37.11
C TYR A 476 20.45 -51.04 -36.79
N ARG A 477 21.73 -51.38 -36.63
CA ARG A 477 22.19 -52.65 -36.06
C ARG A 477 22.42 -52.47 -34.55
N GLN A 478 22.15 -53.51 -33.76
CA GLN A 478 22.41 -53.50 -32.33
C GLN A 478 23.46 -54.56 -31.99
N LEU A 479 24.57 -54.12 -31.42
CA LEU A 479 25.53 -55.01 -30.76
C LEU A 479 25.22 -55.00 -29.27
N VAL A 480 25.21 -56.18 -28.65
CA VAL A 480 24.80 -56.35 -27.26
C VAL A 480 25.86 -57.13 -26.51
N ALA A 481 26.34 -56.57 -25.41
CA ALA A 481 27.23 -57.21 -24.45
C ALA A 481 26.59 -57.24 -23.07
N ARG A 482 27.01 -58.20 -22.24
CA ARG A 482 26.57 -58.34 -20.85
C ARG A 482 27.78 -58.38 -19.94
N THR A 483 27.84 -57.49 -18.96
CA THR A 483 28.93 -57.46 -17.99
C THR A 483 28.86 -58.67 -17.06
N GLY A 484 30.01 -59.30 -16.80
CA GLY A 484 30.11 -60.57 -16.07
C GLY A 484 29.93 -61.82 -16.93
N GLU A 485 29.65 -61.68 -18.24
CA GLU A 485 29.50 -62.79 -19.18
C GLU A 485 30.50 -62.66 -20.35
N ASN A 486 30.94 -63.79 -20.92
CA ASN A 486 31.68 -63.86 -22.18
C ASN A 486 32.92 -62.95 -22.29
N GLY A 487 33.65 -62.74 -21.18
CA GLY A 487 34.88 -61.94 -21.15
C GLY A 487 34.66 -60.42 -21.08
N VAL A 488 33.42 -59.96 -20.91
CA VAL A 488 33.10 -58.55 -20.67
C VAL A 488 33.10 -58.31 -19.16
N GLU A 489 34.14 -57.66 -18.66
CA GLU A 489 34.35 -57.39 -17.24
C GLU A 489 33.47 -56.22 -16.77
N ALA A 490 33.06 -56.26 -15.50
CA ALA A 490 32.33 -55.16 -14.87
C ALA A 490 33.25 -53.96 -14.64
N ASP A 491 32.67 -52.76 -14.64
CA ASP A 491 33.35 -51.48 -14.37
C ASP A 491 34.48 -51.11 -15.35
N ILE A 492 34.64 -51.86 -16.44
CA ILE A 492 35.57 -51.57 -17.54
C ILE A 492 34.84 -50.77 -18.64
N PRO A 493 35.46 -49.70 -19.19
CA PRO A 493 34.91 -48.97 -20.32
C PRO A 493 35.06 -49.75 -21.63
N TYR A 494 33.97 -49.88 -22.39
CA TYR A 494 33.92 -50.52 -23.71
C TYR A 494 33.47 -49.56 -24.82
N TYR A 495 34.00 -49.74 -26.02
CA TYR A 495 33.59 -49.04 -27.24
C TYR A 495 33.52 -50.01 -28.43
N VAL A 496 32.99 -49.56 -29.57
CA VAL A 496 32.98 -50.32 -30.83
C VAL A 496 34.08 -49.77 -31.74
N ASN A 497 34.99 -50.63 -32.17
CA ASN A 497 36.06 -50.27 -33.10
C ASN A 497 35.58 -50.26 -34.57
N ASP A 498 36.48 -49.96 -35.50
CA ASP A 498 36.17 -49.87 -36.93
C ASP A 498 35.74 -51.22 -37.55
N ASP A 499 36.05 -52.35 -36.91
CA ASP A 499 35.69 -53.71 -37.35
C ASP A 499 34.31 -54.16 -36.83
N ASP A 500 33.51 -53.27 -36.25
CA ASP A 500 32.23 -53.55 -35.57
C ASP A 500 32.35 -54.49 -34.34
N ASP A 501 33.54 -54.58 -33.72
CA ASP A 501 33.80 -55.38 -32.52
C ASP A 501 33.75 -54.56 -31.23
N ILE A 502 33.25 -55.16 -30.15
CA ILE A 502 33.22 -54.53 -28.81
C ILE A 502 34.57 -54.76 -28.13
N VAL A 503 35.31 -53.68 -27.88
CA VAL A 503 36.66 -53.69 -27.30
C VAL A 503 36.76 -52.82 -26.05
N ASN A 504 37.67 -53.16 -25.15
CA ASN A 504 37.94 -52.36 -23.95
C ASN A 504 38.76 -51.12 -24.29
N LYS A 505 38.49 -50.01 -23.61
CA LYS A 505 39.29 -48.78 -23.73
C LYS A 505 40.39 -48.81 -22.67
N THR A 506 41.59 -49.24 -23.04
CA THR A 506 42.78 -49.24 -22.16
C THR A 506 43.58 -47.95 -22.33
N ASP A 507 44.35 -47.55 -21.30
CA ASP A 507 45.14 -46.31 -21.25
C ASP A 507 46.24 -46.18 -22.34
N GLU A 508 46.40 -47.15 -23.26
CA GLU A 508 47.41 -47.17 -24.32
C GLU A 508 46.96 -46.55 -25.67
N ASP A 509 45.67 -46.24 -25.84
CA ASP A 509 45.11 -45.75 -27.13
C ASP A 509 45.23 -44.21 -27.34
N ASP A 510 45.93 -43.48 -26.47
CA ASP A 510 46.10 -42.00 -26.51
C ASP A 510 47.51 -41.55 -27.01
N THR A 511 48.26 -42.39 -27.75
CA THR A 511 49.59 -42.02 -28.31
C THR A 511 49.59 -41.52 -29.75
#